data_AF-A0A7C2P2I9-F1
#
_entry.id   AF-A0A7C2P2I9-F1
#
_cell.length_a   1.000
_cell.length_b   1.000
_cell.length_c   1.000
_cell.angle_alpha   90.00
_cell.angle_beta   90.00
_cell.angle_gamma   90.00
#
_symmetry.space_group_name_H-M   'P 1'
#
loop_
_entity.id
_entity.type
_entity.pdbx_description
1 polymer ?
#
loop_
_entity_poly.entity_id
_entity_poly.type
_entity_poly.pdbx_seq_one_letter_code
_entity_poly.pdbx_strand_id
1 'polypeptide(L)'
;MLVKDDAGNPVGMAFVKAFSPDWGIMYPHFEEWGIAGDDGSYRFSLPTGSWIFIASSGWDYAVTNLGKGLFLETTAYIDDDALIILKPHNAISFTILNETGENLTG
;
A
#
# COMPACT_ATOMS: atom_id res chain seq x y z
N MET A 1 -5.88 6.91 5.55
CA MET A 1 -5.38 6.65 4.18
C MET A 1 -6.54 6.71 3.20
N LEU A 2 -6.30 7.16 1.97
CA LEU A 2 -7.24 7.13 0.85
C LEU A 2 -6.60 6.39 -0.34
N VAL A 3 -7.32 5.44 -0.93
CA VAL A 3 -6.94 4.77 -2.18
C VAL A 3 -7.73 5.44 -3.31
N LYS A 4 -7.01 5.99 -4.30
CA LYS A 4 -7.60 6.73 -5.41
C LYS A 4 -7.03 6.29 -6.74
N ASP A 5 -7.84 6.36 -7.80
CA ASP A 5 -7.38 6.14 -9.17
C ASP A 5 -6.57 7.34 -9.70
N ASP A 6 -6.11 7.25 -10.95
CA ASP A 6 -5.35 8.32 -11.62
C ASP A 6 -6.15 9.63 -11.73
N ALA A 7 -7.48 9.53 -11.87
CA ALA A 7 -8.40 10.67 -11.97
C ALA A 7 -8.77 11.26 -10.60
N GLY A 8 -8.36 10.62 -9.51
CA GLY A 8 -8.64 11.03 -8.14
C GLY A 8 -9.97 10.51 -7.58
N ASN A 9 -10.65 9.60 -8.29
CA ASN A 9 -11.84 8.93 -7.78
C ASN A 9 -11.45 7.89 -6.72
N PRO A 10 -12.30 7.67 -5.70
CA PRO A 10 -12.04 6.66 -4.69
C PRO A 10 -12.06 5.24 -5.29
N VAL A 11 -11.16 4.39 -4.78
CA VAL A 11 -11.15 2.95 -5.07
C VAL A 11 -11.60 2.22 -3.81
N GLY A 12 -12.89 1.90 -3.76
CA GLY A 12 -13.48 1.16 -2.65
C GLY A 12 -13.12 -0.32 -2.64
N MET A 13 -13.30 -0.98 -1.49
CA MET A 13 -13.01 -2.41 -1.29
C MET A 13 -11.55 -2.80 -1.59
N ALA A 14 -10.65 -1.82 -1.62
CA ALA A 14 -9.23 -2.05 -1.76
C ALA A 14 -8.70 -2.78 -0.52
N PHE A 15 -7.87 -3.81 -0.73
CA PHE A 15 -7.18 -4.51 0.34
C PHE A 15 -5.93 -3.73 0.71
N VAL A 16 -5.77 -3.33 1.97
CA VAL A 16 -4.70 -2.43 2.42
C VAL A 16 -3.84 -3.04 3.52
N LYS A 17 -2.55 -2.68 3.54
CA LYS A 17 -1.61 -3.10 4.57
C LYS A 17 -0.52 -2.05 4.78
N ALA A 18 0.02 -2.00 6.00
CA ALA A 18 1.13 -1.14 6.37
C ALA A 18 2.25 -1.99 7.01
N PHE A 19 3.50 -1.68 6.70
CA PHE A 19 4.68 -2.35 7.24
C PHE A 19 5.62 -1.31 7.83
N SER A 20 6.14 -1.56 9.03
CA SER A 20 7.13 -0.68 9.63
C SER A 20 8.53 -1.28 9.56
N PRO A 21 9.47 -0.63 8.86
CA PRO A 21 10.89 -0.99 8.94
C PRO A 21 11.48 -0.80 10.33
N ASP A 22 11.01 0.22 11.07
CA ASP A 22 11.55 0.57 12.39
C ASP A 22 11.14 -0.45 13.47
N TRP A 23 9.89 -0.91 13.41
CA TRP A 23 9.31 -1.79 14.41
C TRP A 23 9.33 -3.27 14.01
N GLY A 24 9.51 -3.60 12.73
CA GLY A 24 9.45 -4.97 12.22
C GLY A 24 8.06 -5.60 12.29
N ILE A 25 7.00 -4.78 12.30
CA ILE A 25 5.60 -5.21 12.43
C ILE A 25 4.75 -4.77 11.24
N MET A 26 3.57 -5.36 11.10
CA MET A 26 2.59 -5.00 10.08
C MET A 26 1.22 -4.72 10.68
N TYR A 27 0.45 -3.85 10.00
CA TYR A 27 -0.93 -3.54 10.33
C TYR A 27 -1.84 -3.69 9.09
N PRO A 28 -3.06 -4.22 9.25
CA PRO A 28 -3.59 -4.86 10.46
C PRO A 28 -2.78 -6.10 10.89
N HIS A 29 -2.91 -6.50 12.16
CA HIS A 29 -2.17 -7.63 12.73
C HIS A 29 -2.63 -8.98 12.14
N PHE A 30 -1.80 -10.03 12.30
CA PHE A 30 -2.16 -11.44 12.04
C PHE A 30 -2.56 -11.79 10.60
N GLU A 31 -1.76 -11.38 9.63
CA GLU A 31 -1.93 -11.74 8.20
C GLU A 31 -3.20 -11.18 7.53
N GLU A 32 -4.13 -10.62 8.29
CA GLU A 32 -5.32 -9.95 7.78
C GLU A 32 -4.97 -8.73 6.93
N TRP A 33 -5.87 -8.41 6.01
CA TRP A 33 -5.83 -7.19 5.21
C TRP A 33 -6.93 -6.26 5.69
N GLY A 34 -6.62 -4.96 5.77
CA GLY A 34 -7.67 -3.96 5.89
C GLY A 34 -8.48 -3.90 4.61
N ILE A 35 -9.76 -3.55 4.70
CA ILE A 35 -10.60 -3.33 3.52
C ILE A 35 -11.06 -1.88 3.55
N ALA A 36 -10.69 -1.12 2.52
CA ALA A 36 -11.13 0.26 2.38
C ALA A 36 -12.65 0.33 2.17
N GLY A 37 -13.28 1.35 2.76
CA GLY A 37 -14.69 1.63 2.53
C GLY A 37 -14.97 2.05 1.07
N ASP A 38 -16.24 2.20 0.72
CA ASP A 38 -16.66 2.60 -0.65
C ASP A 38 -16.08 3.95 -1.09
N ASP A 39 -15.73 4.82 -0.14
CA ASP A 39 -15.06 6.09 -0.37
C ASP A 39 -13.52 5.98 -0.50
N GLY A 40 -13.00 4.75 -0.59
CA GLY A 40 -11.58 4.44 -0.68
C GLY A 40 -10.81 4.70 0.61
N SER A 41 -11.48 4.99 1.72
CA SER A 41 -10.82 5.30 2.99
C SER A 41 -10.52 4.06 3.83
N TYR A 42 -9.36 4.08 4.49
CA TYR A 42 -9.04 3.15 5.58
C TYR A 42 -8.26 3.87 6.67
N ARG A 43 -8.58 3.58 7.93
CA ARG A 43 -7.92 4.16 9.10
C ARG A 43 -7.02 3.12 9.75
N PHE A 44 -5.74 3.46 9.88
CA PHE A 44 -4.80 2.70 10.68
C PHE A 44 -4.60 3.39 12.03
N SER A 45 -4.32 2.58 13.07
CA SER A 45 -3.80 3.06 14.35
C SER A 45 -2.36 2.57 14.45
N LEU A 46 -1.39 3.44 14.17
CA LEU A 46 0.02 3.10 14.05
C LEU A 46 0.85 3.80 15.14
N PRO A 47 1.85 3.12 15.71
CA PRO A 47 2.90 3.78 16.46
C PRO A 47 3.67 4.80 15.61
N THR A 48 4.26 5.79 16.28
CA THR A 48 5.19 6.73 15.65
C THR A 48 6.36 5.97 14.99
N GLY A 49 6.71 6.35 13.76
CA GLY A 49 7.84 5.78 13.03
C GLY A 49 7.67 5.79 11.52
N SER A 50 8.57 5.10 10.84
CA SER A 50 8.56 4.91 9.39
C SER A 50 7.61 3.77 9.00
N TRP A 51 6.86 3.98 7.92
CA TRP A 51 5.84 3.08 7.41
C TRP A 51 5.86 3.02 5.88
N ILE A 52 5.61 1.82 5.38
CA ILE A 52 5.33 1.51 3.97
C ILE A 52 3.86 1.13 3.90
N PHE A 53 3.09 1.74 3.00
CA PHE A 53 1.69 1.42 2.77
C PHE A 53 1.52 0.76 1.41
N ILE A 54 0.82 -0.36 1.37
CA ILE A 54 0.47 -1.07 0.13
C ILE A 54 -1.05 -1.24 0.06
N ALA A 55 -1.60 -1.12 -1.14
CA ALA A 55 -2.96 -1.54 -1.42
C ALA A 55 -3.07 -2.32 -2.73
N SER A 56 -4.05 -3.23 -2.77
CA SER A 56 -4.59 -3.86 -3.96
C SER A 56 -5.97 -3.28 -4.24
N SER A 57 -6.34 -3.09 -5.51
CA SER A 57 -7.57 -2.39 -5.92
C SER A 57 -8.89 -3.07 -5.55
N GLY A 58 -8.87 -4.31 -5.09
CA GLY A 58 -10.09 -5.13 -4.97
C GLY A 58 -10.64 -5.58 -6.31
N TRP A 59 -11.66 -6.44 -6.28
CA TRP A 59 -12.20 -7.12 -7.47
C TRP A 59 -12.90 -6.17 -8.44
N ASP A 60 -13.79 -5.31 -7.95
CA ASP A 60 -14.65 -4.47 -8.80
C ASP A 60 -13.85 -3.47 -9.64
N TYR A 61 -12.79 -2.91 -9.06
CA TYR A 61 -11.90 -2.02 -9.79
C TYR A 61 -11.01 -2.80 -10.78
N ALA A 62 -10.48 -3.96 -10.37
CA ALA A 62 -9.55 -4.74 -11.18
C ALA A 62 -10.16 -5.24 -12.50
N VAL A 63 -11.46 -5.57 -12.53
CA VAL A 63 -12.13 -6.08 -13.74
C VAL A 63 -12.24 -5.05 -14.87
N THR A 64 -12.17 -3.76 -14.57
CA THR A 64 -12.27 -2.68 -15.56
C THR A 64 -10.98 -1.85 -15.72
N ASN A 65 -10.00 -2.02 -14.83
CA ASN A 65 -8.76 -1.23 -14.80
C ASN A 65 -7.50 -2.12 -14.77
N LEU A 66 -7.34 -2.95 -15.80
CA LEU A 66 -6.19 -3.86 -15.92
C LEU A 66 -4.86 -3.11 -15.83
N GLY A 67 -3.92 -3.65 -15.05
CA GLY A 67 -2.59 -3.07 -14.84
C GLY A 67 -2.54 -1.89 -13.87
N LYS A 68 -3.67 -1.47 -13.29
CA LYS A 68 -3.76 -0.33 -12.35
C LYS A 68 -4.16 -0.77 -10.94
N GLY A 69 -3.85 -2.00 -10.57
CA GLY A 69 -4.35 -2.64 -9.36
C GLY A 69 -3.45 -2.52 -8.13
N LEU A 70 -2.24 -1.97 -8.27
CA LEU A 70 -1.23 -1.92 -7.21
C LEU A 70 -0.94 -0.48 -6.81
N PHE A 71 -1.00 -0.20 -5.51
CA PHE A 71 -0.79 1.13 -4.95
C PHE A 71 0.26 1.00 -3.84
N LEU A 72 1.24 1.91 -3.81
CA LEU A 72 2.38 1.80 -2.90
C LEU A 72 2.87 3.19 -2.45
N GLU A 73 3.14 3.35 -1.16
CA GLU A 73 3.92 4.44 -0.59
C GLU A 73 5.05 3.82 0.22
N THR A 74 6.31 4.14 -0.11
CA THR A 74 7.49 3.49 0.48
C THR A 74 8.20 4.35 1.52
N THR A 75 7.82 5.63 1.66
CA THR A 75 8.53 6.60 2.50
C THR A 75 7.58 7.51 3.26
N ALA A 76 6.82 6.96 4.21
CA ALA A 76 5.97 7.75 5.10
C ALA A 76 6.49 7.70 6.55
N TYR A 77 6.84 8.85 7.11
CA TYR A 77 7.08 8.99 8.55
C TYR A 77 5.81 9.51 9.22
N ILE A 78 5.35 8.80 10.26
CA ILE A 78 4.13 9.11 10.99
C ILE A 78 4.51 9.46 12.41
N ASP A 79 4.25 10.69 12.85
CA ASP A 79 4.43 11.17 14.22
C ASP A 79 3.18 11.84 14.82
N ASP A 80 2.18 12.09 13.99
CA ASP A 80 0.84 12.57 14.35
C ASP A 80 -0.19 12.05 13.32
N ASP A 81 -1.46 12.43 13.48
CA ASP A 81 -2.52 12.16 12.52
C ASP A 81 -2.15 12.63 11.11
N ALA A 82 -2.11 11.69 10.16
CA ALA A 82 -1.68 11.94 8.79
C ALA A 82 -2.66 11.39 7.75
N LEU A 83 -2.77 12.10 6.63
CA LEU A 83 -3.52 11.66 5.46
C LEU A 83 -2.59 11.22 4.34
N ILE A 84 -2.43 9.91 4.17
CA ILE A 84 -1.73 9.31 3.03
C ILE A 84 -2.73 9.06 1.90
N ILE A 85 -2.39 9.49 0.68
CA ILE A 85 -3.16 9.24 -0.54
C ILE A 85 -2.36 8.30 -1.42
N LEU A 86 -2.87 7.09 -1.63
CA LEU A 86 -2.29 6.12 -2.54
C LEU A 86 -2.91 6.24 -3.93
N LYS A 87 -2.05 6.19 -4.96
CA LYS A 87 -2.42 6.18 -6.38
C LYS A 87 -1.86 4.92 -7.06
N PRO A 88 -2.42 4.47 -8.18
CA PRO A 88 -1.96 3.26 -8.82
C PRO A 88 -0.56 3.48 -9.42
N HIS A 89 0.29 2.47 -9.25
CA HIS A 89 1.60 2.40 -9.90
C HIS A 89 1.47 1.53 -11.14
N ASN A 90 1.78 2.09 -12.30
CA ASN A 90 1.78 1.35 -13.56
C ASN A 90 2.98 0.41 -13.70
N ALA A 91 4.05 0.67 -12.94
CA ALA A 91 5.24 -0.18 -12.85
C ALA A 91 5.90 0.02 -11.48
N ILE A 92 6.35 -1.06 -10.87
CA ILE A 92 7.25 -1.04 -9.71
C ILE A 92 8.47 -1.86 -10.08
N SER A 93 9.64 -1.25 -10.02
CA SER A 93 10.91 -1.93 -10.24
C SER A 93 11.45 -2.38 -8.90
N PHE A 94 11.64 -3.69 -8.75
CA PHE A 94 12.36 -4.26 -7.62
C PHE A 94 13.71 -4.78 -8.11
N THR A 95 14.74 -4.55 -7.32
CA THR A 95 16.04 -5.19 -7.50
C THR A 95 16.17 -6.25 -6.41
N ILE A 96 16.18 -7.51 -6.81
CA ILE A 96 16.41 -8.62 -5.90
C ILE A 96 17.91 -8.91 -5.92
N LEU A 97 18.54 -8.84 -4.75
CA LEU A 97 19.95 -9.19 -4.58
C LEU A 97 20.06 -10.55 -3.87
N ASN A 98 21.08 -11.34 -4.19
CA ASN A 98 21.46 -12.51 -3.41
C ASN A 98 22.17 -12.09 -2.11
N GLU A 99 22.56 -13.06 -1.29
CA GLU A 99 23.27 -12.85 -0.02
C GLU A 99 24.64 -12.18 -0.18
N THR A 100 25.23 -12.20 -1.38
CA THR A 100 26.49 -11.52 -1.70
C THR A 100 26.29 -10.12 -2.30
N GLY A 101 25.04 -9.67 -2.46
CA GLY A 101 24.70 -8.35 -3.00
C GLY A 101 24.68 -8.26 -4.53
N GLU A 102 24.72 -9.40 -5.23
CA GLU A 102 24.62 -9.48 -6.69
C GLU A 102 23.16 -9.58 -7.14
N ASN A 103 22.83 -8.96 -8.27
CA ASN A 103 21.48 -9.02 -8.83
C ASN A 103 21.08 -10.47 -9.17
N LEU A 104 19.95 -10.91 -8.64
CA LEU A 104 19.23 -12.07 -9.15
C LEU A 104 18.46 -11.62 -10.41
N THR A 105 19.12 -11.70 -11.56
CA THR A 105 18.44 -11.56 -12.86
C THR A 105 17.71 -12.88 -13.17
N GLY A 106 16.38 -12.84 -13.14
CA GLY A 106 15.52 -13.84 -13.78
C GLY A 106 15.26 -13.51 -15.23
#